data_AF-A0A7J6WII4-F1
#
_entry.id   AF-A0A7J6WII4-F1
#
_cell.length_a   1.000
_cell.length_b   1.000
_cell.length_c   1.000
_cell.angle_alpha   90.00
_cell.angle_beta   90.00
_cell.angle_gamma   90.00
#
_symmetry.space_group_name_H-M   'P 1'
#
loop_
_entity.id
_entity.type
_entity.pdbx_description
1 polymer ?
#
loop_
_entity_poly.entity_id
_entity_poly.type
_entity_poly.pdbx_seq_one_letter_code
_entity_poly.pdbx_strand_id
1 'polypeptide(L)'
;MPKFSLTLLWALYLLVVVVESSLEESQGIVLIAGNSTILSQNNSFELGFFSSNGGFDWYLGMWYAALPIRTYVWVANREKSVKNLTSAKVRLTGQLQIIDSNGNRIWQTENTERATQMKFLDTGNLVLLSEKKETVWESFHFPTDTWLPAKGV
;
A
#
# COMPACT_ATOMS: atom_id res chain seq x y z
N MET A 1 -33.88 46.53 -4.90
CA MET A 1 -32.83 45.64 -5.44
C MET A 1 -31.91 45.26 -4.28
N PRO A 2 -31.78 43.99 -3.90
CA PRO A 2 -30.92 43.61 -2.78
C PRO A 2 -29.46 43.91 -3.12
N LYS A 3 -28.76 44.65 -2.25
CA LYS A 3 -27.32 44.90 -2.36
C LYS A 3 -26.59 43.66 -1.85
N PHE A 4 -25.99 42.89 -2.74
CA PHE A 4 -25.13 41.78 -2.34
C PHE A 4 -23.89 42.33 -1.64
N SER A 5 -23.62 41.86 -0.43
CA SER A 5 -22.47 42.30 0.38
C SER A 5 -21.18 41.72 -0.18
N LEU A 6 -20.19 42.57 -0.46
CA LEU A 6 -18.87 42.17 -0.96
C LEU A 6 -18.14 41.23 0.02
N THR A 7 -18.41 41.36 1.32
CA THR A 7 -17.89 40.45 2.35
C THR A 7 -18.44 39.04 2.23
N LEU A 8 -19.71 38.89 1.84
CA LEU A 8 -20.35 37.58 1.65
C LEU A 8 -19.76 36.86 0.44
N LEU A 9 -19.52 37.60 -0.65
CA LEU A 9 -18.88 37.06 -1.86
C LEU A 9 -17.44 36.62 -1.59
N TRP A 10 -16.68 37.40 -0.82
CA TRP A 10 -15.30 37.04 -0.45
C TRP A 10 -15.26 35.86 0.53
N ALA A 11 -16.16 35.81 1.51
CA ALA A 11 -16.30 34.68 2.42
C ALA A 11 -16.73 33.40 1.67
N LEU A 12 -17.61 33.52 0.68
CA LEU A 12 -18.02 32.39 -0.16
C LEU A 12 -16.86 31.93 -1.04
N TYR A 13 -16.07 32.85 -1.61
CA TYR A 13 -14.87 32.51 -2.38
C TYR A 13 -13.82 31.81 -1.50
N LEU A 14 -13.54 32.34 -0.31
CA LEU A 14 -12.67 31.68 0.66
C LEU A 14 -13.20 30.29 1.07
N LEU A 15 -14.51 30.16 1.28
CA LEU A 15 -15.14 28.89 1.60
C LEU A 15 -14.97 27.88 0.45
N VAL A 16 -15.16 28.31 -0.80
CA VAL A 16 -14.93 27.47 -1.99
C VAL A 16 -13.47 27.02 -2.06
N VAL A 17 -12.50 27.91 -1.82
CA VAL A 17 -11.06 27.59 -1.80
C VAL A 17 -10.71 26.61 -0.66
N VAL A 18 -11.31 26.76 0.53
CA VAL A 18 -11.13 25.83 1.65
C VAL A 18 -11.76 24.46 1.36
N VAL A 19 -12.93 24.42 0.71
CA VAL A 19 -13.57 23.16 0.29
C VAL A 19 -12.72 22.46 -0.77
N GLU A 20 -12.27 23.14 -1.82
CA GLU A 20 -11.40 22.58 -2.86
C GLU A 20 -10.11 21.98 -2.29
N SER A 21 -9.43 22.71 -1.39
CA SER A 21 -8.20 22.21 -0.74
C SER A 21 -8.45 21.01 0.18
N SER A 22 -9.62 20.90 0.81
CA SER A 22 -9.99 19.72 1.60
C SER A 22 -10.42 18.50 0.77
N LEU A 23 -10.82 18.71 -0.49
CA LEU A 23 -11.20 17.64 -1.42
C LEU A 23 -9.98 17.03 -2.14
N GLU A 24 -8.79 17.61 -2.02
CA GLU A 24 -7.52 17.00 -2.41
C GLU A 24 -6.96 16.05 -1.33
N GLU A 25 -7.83 15.30 -0.65
CA GLU A 25 -7.40 14.02 -0.09
C GLU A 25 -7.14 13.07 -1.26
N SER A 26 -5.97 13.22 -1.88
CA SER A 26 -5.46 12.44 -3.01
C SER A 26 -5.95 10.99 -2.89
N GLN A 27 -6.90 10.61 -3.76
CA GLN A 27 -7.29 9.21 -3.93
C GLN A 27 -6.05 8.50 -4.47
N GLY A 28 -5.21 8.01 -3.58
CA GLY A 28 -3.94 7.40 -3.94
C GLY A 28 -4.14 6.21 -4.84
N ILE A 29 -3.05 5.78 -5.47
CA ILE A 29 -3.10 4.74 -6.50
C ILE A 29 -3.42 3.40 -5.82
N VAL A 30 -4.51 2.75 -6.23
CA VAL A 30 -4.80 1.36 -5.82
C VAL A 30 -3.91 0.43 -6.64
N LEU A 31 -3.07 -0.32 -5.95
CA LEU A 31 -2.08 -1.21 -6.55
C LEU A 31 -2.58 -2.67 -6.58
N ILE A 32 -3.28 -3.08 -5.52
CA ILE A 32 -3.90 -4.41 -5.39
C ILE A 32 -5.31 -4.23 -4.86
N ALA A 33 -6.27 -4.93 -5.46
CA ALA A 33 -7.65 -5.00 -4.99
C ALA A 33 -8.09 -6.46 -4.93
N GLY A 34 -8.54 -6.89 -3.76
CA GLY A 34 -8.98 -8.26 -3.55
C GLY A 34 -7.89 -9.29 -3.81
N ASN A 35 -8.18 -10.25 -4.69
CA ASN A 35 -7.29 -11.35 -5.04
C ASN A 35 -6.31 -11.02 -6.18
N SER A 36 -6.26 -9.78 -6.66
CA SER A 36 -5.29 -9.39 -7.68
C SER A 36 -3.86 -9.47 -7.11
N THR A 37 -2.88 -9.69 -7.99
CA THR A 37 -1.47 -9.76 -7.59
C THR A 37 -0.60 -8.94 -8.53
N ILE A 38 0.64 -8.68 -8.11
CA ILE A 38 1.67 -8.00 -8.90
C ILE A 38 2.83 -8.96 -9.05
N LEU A 39 3.26 -9.20 -10.29
CA LEU A 39 4.46 -9.97 -10.60
C LEU A 39 5.66 -9.05 -10.74
N SER A 40 6.83 -9.52 -10.33
CA SER A 40 8.09 -8.90 -10.72
C SER A 40 8.27 -9.00 -12.25
N GLN A 41 9.13 -8.17 -12.83
CA GLN A 41 9.28 -8.09 -14.29
C GLN A 41 9.63 -9.42 -14.95
N ASN A 42 10.46 -10.23 -14.29
CA ASN A 42 10.85 -11.56 -14.77
C ASN A 42 9.98 -12.71 -14.21
N ASN A 43 8.87 -12.40 -13.53
CA ASN A 43 7.99 -13.36 -12.86
C ASN A 43 8.69 -14.26 -11.83
N SER A 44 9.79 -13.83 -11.20
CA SER A 44 10.43 -14.59 -10.12
C SER A 44 9.67 -14.46 -8.81
N PHE A 45 9.08 -13.29 -8.56
CA PHE A 45 8.34 -13.00 -7.34
C PHE A 45 6.93 -12.51 -7.64
N GLU A 46 6.03 -12.79 -6.71
CA GLU A 46 4.65 -12.35 -6.73
C GLU A 46 4.30 -11.68 -5.39
N LEU A 47 3.58 -10.57 -5.45
CA LEU A 47 3.06 -9.82 -4.31
C LEU A 47 1.53 -9.87 -4.34
N GLY A 48 0.91 -10.27 -3.23
CA GLY A 48 -0.55 -10.33 -3.14
C GLY A 48 -1.06 -10.74 -1.77
N PHE A 49 -2.38 -10.81 -1.65
CA PHE A 49 -3.01 -11.33 -0.43
C PHE A 49 -3.03 -12.86 -0.41
N PHE A 50 -2.82 -13.43 0.77
CA PHE A 50 -2.90 -14.87 1.02
C PHE A 50 -3.54 -15.16 2.38
N SER A 51 -4.01 -16.39 2.55
CA SER A 51 -4.49 -16.95 3.82
C SER A 51 -3.72 -18.23 4.10
N SER A 52 -3.22 -18.42 5.32
CA SER A 52 -2.34 -19.55 5.67
C SER A 52 -3.09 -20.87 5.90
N ASN A 53 -4.38 -20.83 6.26
CA ASN A 53 -5.15 -22.01 6.69
C ASN A 53 -6.58 -22.07 6.14
N GLY A 54 -6.87 -21.43 5.00
CA GLY A 54 -8.23 -21.39 4.44
C GLY A 54 -9.25 -20.64 5.30
N GLY A 55 -8.79 -19.94 6.34
CA GLY A 55 -9.58 -19.04 7.16
C GLY A 55 -9.77 -17.68 6.52
N PHE A 56 -10.51 -16.81 7.19
CA PHE A 56 -10.82 -15.45 6.74
C PHE A 56 -9.74 -14.41 7.11
N ASP A 57 -8.55 -14.87 7.49
CA ASP A 57 -7.43 -14.00 7.86
C ASP A 57 -6.47 -13.83 6.69
N TRP A 58 -6.46 -12.63 6.13
CA TRP A 58 -5.70 -12.29 4.95
C TRP A 58 -4.50 -11.41 5.27
N TYR A 59 -3.37 -11.77 4.66
CA TYR A 59 -2.10 -11.09 4.82
C TYR A 59 -1.58 -10.71 3.44
N LEU A 60 -1.03 -9.52 3.30
CA LEU A 60 -0.26 -9.14 2.14
C LEU A 60 1.15 -9.71 2.31
N GLY A 61 1.61 -10.47 1.33
CA GLY A 61 2.96 -11.02 1.35
C GLY A 61 3.55 -11.22 -0.03
N MET A 62 4.80 -11.64 -0.03
CA MET A 62 5.59 -11.89 -1.21
C MET A 62 6.05 -13.34 -1.22
N TRP A 63 6.00 -13.99 -2.37
CA TRP A 63 6.46 -15.37 -2.54
C TRP A 63 7.14 -15.58 -3.89
N TYR A 64 7.87 -16.68 -4.02
CA TYR A 64 8.41 -17.12 -5.30
C TYR A 64 7.28 -17.59 -6.20
N ALA A 65 7.10 -16.97 -7.37
CA ALA A 65 5.97 -17.24 -8.26
C ALA A 65 6.06 -18.61 -8.95
N ALA A 66 7.28 -19.09 -9.20
CA ALA A 66 7.53 -20.35 -9.90
C ALA A 66 7.42 -21.60 -9.02
N LEU A 67 7.30 -21.46 -7.69
CA LEU A 67 7.26 -22.60 -6.79
C LEU A 67 5.81 -23.12 -6.60
N PRO A 68 5.58 -24.44 -6.70
CA PRO A 68 4.24 -25.01 -6.52
C PRO A 68 3.73 -24.88 -5.08
N ILE A 69 4.65 -24.87 -4.12
CA ILE A 69 4.37 -24.58 -2.71
C ILE A 69 4.78 -23.13 -2.46
N ARG A 70 3.82 -22.28 -2.08
CA ARG A 70 4.10 -20.88 -1.78
C ARG A 70 5.09 -20.78 -0.62
N THR A 71 6.28 -20.31 -0.95
CA THR A 71 7.32 -19.97 0.04
C THR A 71 7.30 -18.46 0.21
N TYR A 72 6.73 -18.01 1.33
CA TYR A 72 6.60 -16.59 1.65
C TYR A 72 7.95 -16.04 2.13
N VAL A 73 8.43 -14.98 1.50
CA VAL A 73 9.70 -14.33 1.83
C VAL A 73 9.51 -13.07 2.67
N TRP A 74 8.30 -12.50 2.66
CA TRP A 74 7.95 -11.28 3.41
C TRP A 74 6.44 -11.18 3.61
N VAL A 75 6.00 -10.63 4.75
CA VAL A 75 4.59 -10.42 5.11
C VAL A 75 4.40 -9.05 5.76
N ALA A 76 3.56 -8.18 5.18
CA ALA A 76 3.35 -6.81 5.66
C ALA A 76 2.64 -6.76 7.02
N ASN A 77 1.39 -7.21 7.05
CA ASN A 77 0.46 -7.01 8.15
C ASN A 77 0.41 -8.22 9.08
N ARG A 78 1.58 -8.76 9.45
CA ARG A 78 1.71 -9.97 10.29
C ARG A 78 0.95 -9.88 11.62
N GLU A 79 0.86 -8.68 12.19
CA GLU A 79 0.24 -8.44 13.49
C GLU A 79 -1.29 -8.27 13.39
N LYS A 80 -1.80 -7.89 12.22
CA LYS A 80 -3.21 -7.56 12.02
C LYS A 80 -3.69 -8.00 10.64
N SER A 81 -4.39 -9.13 10.59
CA SER A 81 -5.01 -9.66 9.38
C SER A 81 -6.14 -8.76 8.85
N VAL A 82 -6.35 -8.75 7.53
CA VAL A 82 -7.59 -8.28 6.91
C VAL A 82 -8.64 -9.39 6.98
N LYS A 83 -9.91 -9.06 7.30
CA LYS A 83 -10.98 -10.06 7.51
C LYS A 83 -11.85 -10.34 6.29
N ASN A 84 -11.84 -9.45 5.30
CA ASN A 84 -12.60 -9.61 4.06
C ASN A 84 -11.68 -9.29 2.88
N LEU A 85 -11.33 -10.31 2.10
CA LEU A 85 -10.44 -10.15 0.95
C LEU A 85 -11.06 -9.25 -0.11
N THR A 86 -12.32 -9.46 -0.48
CA THR A 86 -12.96 -8.77 -1.62
C THR A 86 -12.91 -7.25 -1.52
N SER A 87 -12.92 -6.74 -0.28
CA SER A 87 -12.83 -5.31 0.00
C SER A 87 -11.43 -4.81 0.34
N ALA A 88 -10.46 -5.72 0.53
CA ALA A 88 -9.09 -5.39 0.86
C ALA A 88 -8.42 -4.65 -0.31
N LYS A 89 -7.69 -3.58 0.02
CA LYS A 89 -6.91 -2.84 -0.97
C LYS A 89 -5.52 -2.52 -0.45
N VAL A 90 -4.55 -2.57 -1.35
CA VAL A 90 -3.23 -1.95 -1.16
C VAL A 90 -3.21 -0.67 -1.97
N ARG A 91 -2.92 0.45 -1.31
CA ARG A 91 -2.88 1.78 -1.96
C ARG A 91 -1.60 2.53 -1.64
N LEU A 92 -1.18 3.39 -2.57
CA LEU A 92 -0.09 4.33 -2.38
C LEU A 92 -0.65 5.76 -2.27
N THR A 93 -0.68 6.30 -1.05
CA THR A 93 -1.15 7.65 -0.72
C THR A 93 -0.03 8.49 -0.08
N GLY A 94 1.20 8.33 -0.56
CA GLY A 94 2.40 8.84 0.11
C GLY A 94 3.10 7.81 1.00
N GLN A 95 2.36 6.81 1.44
CA GLN A 95 2.84 5.59 2.07
C GLN A 95 2.12 4.42 1.43
N LEU A 96 2.72 3.23 1.46
CA LEU A 96 2.01 2.03 1.05
C LEU A 96 1.13 1.59 2.22
N GLN A 97 -0.17 1.46 1.98
CA GLN A 97 -1.17 1.19 3.01
C GLN A 97 -2.02 -0.01 2.64
N ILE A 98 -2.35 -0.82 3.64
CA ILE A 98 -3.38 -1.86 3.55
C ILE A 98 -4.64 -1.32 4.23
N ILE A 99 -5.75 -1.31 3.52
CA ILE A 99 -7.05 -0.86 4.03
C ILE A 99 -8.12 -1.95 3.92
N ASP A 100 -9.08 -1.94 4.85
CA ASP A 100 -10.24 -2.84 4.85
C ASP A 100 -11.49 -2.21 4.18
N SER A 101 -12.63 -2.93 4.22
CA SER A 101 -13.91 -2.47 3.65
C SER A 101 -14.41 -1.14 4.21
N ASN A 102 -14.05 -0.83 5.44
CA ASN A 102 -14.53 0.37 6.12
C ASN A 102 -13.56 1.55 5.93
N GLY A 103 -12.52 1.36 5.11
CA GLY A 103 -11.44 2.33 4.95
C GLY A 103 -10.47 2.37 6.13
N ASN A 104 -10.57 1.44 7.08
CA ASN A 104 -9.64 1.41 8.19
C ASN A 104 -8.27 0.98 7.70
N ARG A 105 -7.25 1.68 8.16
CA ARG A 105 -5.86 1.33 7.90
C ARG A 105 -5.44 0.17 8.79
N ILE A 106 -5.08 -0.94 8.16
CA ILE A 106 -4.63 -2.17 8.81
C ILE A 106 -3.13 -2.17 9.02
N TRP A 107 -2.39 -1.65 8.03
CA TRP A 107 -0.93 -1.54 8.06
C TRP A 107 -0.49 -0.41 7.13
N GLN A 108 0.68 0.15 7.39
CA GLN A 108 1.34 1.07 6.47
C GLN A 108 2.85 1.03 6.62
N THR A 109 3.55 1.55 5.62
CA THR A 109 4.99 1.78 5.70
C THR A 109 5.34 3.02 6.53
N GLU A 110 6.50 2.96 7.18
CA GLU A 110 7.13 4.10 7.84
C GLU A 110 8.23 4.65 6.94
N ASN A 111 7.86 5.57 6.06
CA ASN A 111 8.78 6.16 5.09
C ASN A 111 9.50 7.37 5.69
N THR A 112 10.71 7.64 5.20
CA THR A 112 11.42 8.89 5.51
C THR A 112 10.80 10.11 4.84
N GLU A 113 10.18 9.94 3.66
CA GLU A 113 9.47 10.98 2.90
C GLU A 113 8.24 10.37 2.19
N ARG A 114 7.34 11.23 1.70
CA ARG A 114 6.20 10.85 0.86
C ARG A 114 6.67 10.09 -0.38
N ALA A 115 6.18 8.86 -0.54
CA ALA A 115 6.38 8.04 -1.72
C ALA A 115 5.36 8.38 -2.83
N THR A 116 5.85 8.48 -4.06
CA THR A 116 5.03 8.73 -5.26
C THR A 116 5.04 7.53 -6.20
N GLN A 117 6.03 6.64 -6.07
CA GLN A 117 6.16 5.44 -6.90
C GLN A 117 6.46 4.20 -6.04
N MET A 118 5.95 3.05 -6.49
CA MET A 118 6.33 1.73 -6.00
C MET A 118 7.03 0.95 -7.12
N LYS A 119 8.11 0.25 -6.80
CA LYS A 119 8.77 -0.72 -7.68
C LYS A 119 8.85 -2.06 -6.99
N PHE A 120 8.45 -3.12 -7.70
CA PHE A 120 8.63 -4.49 -7.26
C PHE A 120 9.73 -5.14 -8.09
N LEU A 121 10.89 -5.33 -7.47
CA LEU A 121 12.12 -5.75 -8.15
C LEU A 121 12.20 -7.27 -8.26
N ASP A 122 12.91 -7.74 -9.29
CA ASP A 122 13.18 -9.17 -9.54
C ASP A 122 14.04 -9.83 -8.45
N THR A 123 14.63 -9.04 -7.55
CA THR A 123 15.31 -9.54 -6.34
C THR A 123 14.32 -9.90 -5.23
N GLY A 124 13.03 -9.63 -5.42
CA GLY A 124 12.03 -9.75 -4.36
C GLY A 124 12.12 -8.59 -3.36
N ASN A 125 12.65 -7.42 -3.75
CA ASN A 125 12.59 -6.21 -2.93
C ASN A 125 11.46 -5.29 -3.42
N LEU A 126 10.57 -4.91 -2.52
CA LEU A 126 9.58 -3.87 -2.73
C LEU A 126 10.16 -2.52 -2.29
N VAL A 127 10.29 -1.59 -3.23
CA VAL A 127 10.92 -0.28 -3.01
C VAL A 127 9.90 0.83 -3.25
N LEU A 128 9.85 1.79 -2.33
CA LEU A 128 9.09 3.03 -2.51
C LEU A 128 10.04 4.19 -2.80
N LEU A 129 9.67 5.03 -3.76
CA LEU A 129 10.47 6.17 -4.20
C LEU A 129 9.74 7.49 -3.96
N SER A 130 10.48 8.53 -3.56
CA SER A 130 10.00 9.91 -3.53
C SER A 130 9.82 10.47 -4.93
N GLU A 131 9.28 11.69 -5.04
CA GLU A 131 9.19 12.44 -6.30
C GLU A 131 10.58 12.64 -6.95
N LYS A 132 11.63 12.78 -6.13
CA LYS A 132 13.03 12.90 -6.59
C LYS A 132 13.64 11.57 -7.01
N LYS A 133 12.86 10.47 -6.98
CA LYS A 133 13.29 9.10 -7.26
C LYS A 133 14.29 8.54 -6.24
N GLU A 134 14.33 9.10 -5.04
CA GLU A 134 15.14 8.60 -3.93
C GLU A 134 14.37 7.49 -3.20
N THR A 135 15.07 6.45 -2.73
CA THR A 135 14.45 5.39 -1.94
C THR A 135 14.05 5.92 -0.56
N VAL A 136 12.75 5.84 -0.25
CA VAL A 136 12.19 6.31 1.03
C VAL A 136 11.76 5.18 1.96
N TRP A 137 11.63 3.97 1.41
CA TRP A 137 11.32 2.74 2.13
C TRP A 137 11.64 1.53 1.26
N GLU A 138 12.07 0.43 1.90
CA GLU A 138 12.23 -0.85 1.22
C GLU A 138 11.93 -2.04 2.13
N SER A 139 11.37 -3.11 1.56
CA SER A 139 10.97 -4.30 2.32
C SER A 139 12.13 -5.02 3.01
N PHE A 140 13.33 -4.96 2.44
CA PHE A 140 14.52 -5.63 2.99
C PHE A 140 15.02 -5.02 4.30
N HIS A 141 14.75 -3.73 4.56
CA HIS A 141 15.04 -3.08 5.84
C HIS A 141 13.98 -3.35 6.91
N PHE A 142 12.83 -3.91 6.52
CA PHE A 142 11.77 -4.36 7.42
C PHE A 142 11.54 -5.86 7.24
N PRO A 143 12.58 -6.70 7.48
CA PRO A 143 12.45 -8.13 7.32
C PRO A 143 11.44 -8.65 8.35
N THR A 144 10.46 -9.39 7.87
CA THR A 144 9.49 -10.07 8.71
C THR A 144 9.87 -11.52 8.75
N ASP A 145 10.75 -11.89 9.71
CA ASP A 145 11.27 -13.24 9.95
C ASP A 145 11.15 -14.17 8.74
N THR A 146 11.91 -13.87 7.68
CA THR A 146 12.21 -14.91 6.73
C THR A 146 13.10 -15.88 7.49
N TRP A 147 12.55 -17.01 7.95
CA TRP A 147 13.32 -18.23 8.02
C TRP A 147 13.74 -18.56 6.58
N LEU A 148 14.71 -17.79 6.06
CA LEU A 148 15.62 -18.29 5.06
C LEU A 148 16.24 -19.51 5.75
N PRO A 149 16.15 -20.73 5.20
CA PRO A 149 17.03 -21.78 5.68
C PRO A 149 18.44 -21.21 5.54
N ALA A 150 19.07 -20.91 6.67
CA ALA A 150 20.46 -20.55 6.72
C ALA A 150 21.18 -21.66 5.96
N LYS A 151 21.86 -21.31 4.87
CA LYS A 151 22.85 -22.21 4.27
C LYS A 151 23.81 -22.58 5.39
N GLY A 152 23.89 -23.86 5.72
CA GLY A 152 24.81 -24.33 6.75
C GLY A 152 24.49 -25.71 7.27
N VAL A 153 24.61 -26.73 6.41
CA VAL A 153 25.52 -27.87 6.68
C VAL A 153 26.27 -28.16 5.38
#